data_AF-A0A258AXS7-F1
#
_entry.id   AF-A0A258AXS7-F1
#
_cell.length_a   1.000
_cell.length_b   1.000
_cell.length_c   1.000
_cell.angle_alpha   90.00
_cell.angle_beta   90.00
_cell.angle_gamma   90.00
#
_symmetry.space_group_name_H-M   'P 1'
#
loop_
_entity.id
_entity.type
_entity.pdbx_description
1 polymer ?
#
loop_
_entity_poly.entity_id
_entity_poly.type
_entity_poly.pdbx_seq_one_letter_code
_entity_poly.pdbx_strand_id
1 'polypeptide(L)'
;MHRLVLLLAIAITTHAQEIRRTPLTLNDGGTPDKPAVFDGKGMIIDLGIDVTTHDWEKQGDVWASRGPFDKHPAVEDVQRSALFIEEVPMRIMRDRTAEKQSGEKGKVIFVAPEALQPGQMGFKADGSIYFRWPAGKTPSTAKIYLPPAGLASCVNIACSYLTVKNITAQHAANDGFNIHGNRVGIRLENVKALSNGDEGISAHETVQMDVVNSEIAWNGSSAGGVADVNDSITIYTNCELHHNLGAAFSFAGKSHRVTHCLIHHQAKDIDLREDAKVEQVNTEWRKP
;
A
#
# COMPACT_ATOMS: atom_id res chain seq x y z
N MET A 1 -51.13 34.52 20.85
CA MET A 1 -49.80 34.33 20.20
C MET A 1 -49.33 32.90 20.47
N HIS A 2 -49.52 31.98 19.53
CA HIS A 2 -48.97 30.62 19.61
C HIS A 2 -47.89 30.50 18.53
N ARG A 3 -46.63 30.30 18.93
CA ARG A 3 -45.52 30.02 18.00
C ARG A 3 -45.39 28.51 17.86
N LEU A 4 -45.69 28.03 16.66
CA LEU A 4 -45.41 26.66 16.21
C LEU A 4 -43.92 26.62 15.83
N VAL A 5 -43.12 25.83 16.56
CA VAL A 5 -41.72 25.55 16.18
C VAL A 5 -41.75 24.31 15.30
N LEU A 6 -41.39 24.49 14.03
CA LEU A 6 -41.23 23.41 13.06
C LEU A 6 -39.83 22.81 13.25
N LEU A 7 -39.74 21.60 13.81
CA LEU A 7 -38.51 20.82 13.82
C LEU A 7 -38.27 20.24 12.42
N LEU A 8 -37.26 20.76 11.72
CA LEU A 8 -36.77 20.19 10.48
C LEU A 8 -35.92 18.96 10.82
N ALA A 9 -36.44 17.76 10.56
CA ALA A 9 -35.65 16.53 10.66
C ALA A 9 -34.69 16.47 9.46
N ILE A 10 -33.39 16.66 9.72
CA ILE A 10 -32.34 16.40 8.74
C ILE A 10 -32.21 14.88 8.62
N ALA A 11 -32.71 14.31 7.53
CA ALA A 11 -32.51 12.91 7.19
C ALA A 11 -31.03 12.71 6.79
N ILE A 12 -30.21 12.28 7.74
CA ILE A 12 -28.87 11.76 7.44
C ILE A 12 -29.08 10.37 6.84
N THR A 13 -28.96 10.25 5.52
CA THR A 13 -28.95 8.95 4.85
C THR A 13 -27.58 8.31 5.07
N THR A 14 -27.49 7.47 6.10
CA THR A 14 -26.35 6.59 6.34
C THR A 14 -26.31 5.54 5.22
N HIS A 15 -25.65 5.87 4.11
CA HIS A 15 -25.33 4.86 3.10
C HIS A 15 -24.29 3.93 3.72
N ALA A 16 -24.60 2.63 3.80
CA ALA A 16 -23.63 1.63 4.21
C ALA A 16 -22.43 1.71 3.25
N GLN A 17 -21.23 1.79 3.79
CA GLN A 17 -20.00 1.87 3.01
C GLN A 17 -19.85 0.59 2.16
N GLU A 18 -19.70 0.74 0.85
CA GLU A 18 -19.50 -0.39 -0.05
C GLU A 18 -18.13 -1.02 0.22
N ILE A 19 -18.08 -2.33 0.48
CA ILE A 19 -16.84 -3.10 0.60
C ILE A 19 -16.77 -4.06 -0.58
N ARG A 20 -15.80 -3.84 -1.46
CA ARG A 20 -15.49 -4.68 -2.60
C ARG A 20 -14.31 -5.59 -2.26
N ARG A 21 -14.44 -6.88 -2.55
CA ARG A 21 -13.42 -7.93 -2.30
C ARG A 21 -12.71 -8.40 -3.57
N THR A 22 -12.81 -7.63 -4.64
CA THR A 22 -12.21 -7.92 -5.95
C THR A 22 -11.55 -6.67 -6.52
N PRO A 23 -10.47 -6.82 -7.31
CA PRO A 23 -9.85 -5.70 -7.99
C PRO A 23 -10.84 -4.88 -8.83
N LEU A 24 -10.55 -3.60 -8.99
CA LEU A 24 -11.23 -2.68 -9.89
C LEU A 24 -10.28 -2.29 -11.03
N THR A 25 -10.68 -2.56 -12.27
CA THR A 25 -9.94 -2.13 -13.46
C THR A 25 -10.75 -1.08 -14.20
N LEU A 26 -10.16 0.11 -14.36
CA LEU A 26 -10.78 1.26 -15.01
C LEU A 26 -10.22 1.43 -16.42
N ASN A 27 -11.01 1.00 -17.41
CA ASN A 27 -10.62 0.99 -18.82
C ASN A 27 -11.19 2.17 -19.62
N ASP A 28 -12.19 2.88 -19.06
CA ASP A 28 -12.91 3.93 -19.76
C ASP A 28 -12.46 5.30 -19.26
N GLY A 29 -11.81 6.05 -20.17
CA GLY A 29 -11.32 7.40 -19.96
C GLY A 29 -12.15 8.45 -20.69
N GLY A 30 -11.80 9.71 -20.48
CA GLY A 30 -12.39 10.86 -21.18
C GLY A 30 -11.45 11.46 -22.22
N THR A 31 -11.58 12.77 -22.41
CA THR A 31 -10.68 13.60 -23.23
C THR A 31 -9.98 14.64 -22.36
N PRO A 32 -8.93 15.34 -22.83
CA PRO A 32 -8.31 16.43 -22.07
C PRO A 32 -9.31 17.47 -21.55
N ASP A 33 -10.27 17.86 -22.39
CA ASP A 33 -11.26 18.89 -22.06
C ASP A 33 -12.45 18.35 -21.23
N LYS A 34 -12.64 17.03 -21.23
CA LYS A 34 -13.75 16.36 -20.53
C LYS A 34 -13.29 15.00 -20.00
N PRO A 35 -12.48 14.98 -18.93
CA PRO A 35 -12.04 13.74 -18.31
C PRO A 35 -13.25 12.96 -17.78
N ALA A 36 -13.18 11.64 -17.82
CA ALA A 36 -14.13 10.77 -17.15
C ALA A 36 -13.96 10.90 -15.63
N VAL A 37 -15.03 10.63 -14.88
CA VAL A 37 -15.00 10.65 -13.41
C VAL A 37 -15.54 9.34 -12.88
N PHE A 38 -14.71 8.64 -12.12
CA PHE A 38 -15.10 7.52 -11.27
C PHE A 38 -15.15 8.00 -9.82
N ASP A 39 -16.36 8.16 -9.28
CA ASP A 39 -16.57 8.47 -7.87
C ASP A 39 -16.94 7.18 -7.11
N GLY A 40 -16.02 6.71 -6.27
CA GLY A 40 -16.22 5.53 -5.43
C GLY A 40 -17.19 5.76 -4.28
N LYS A 41 -17.61 7.01 -4.01
CA LYS A 41 -18.59 7.35 -2.96
C LYS A 41 -18.23 6.78 -1.58
N GLY A 42 -16.93 6.71 -1.27
CA GLY A 42 -16.41 6.17 -0.02
C GLY A 42 -16.19 4.65 -0.03
N MET A 43 -16.29 3.99 -1.19
CA MET A 43 -16.02 2.55 -1.34
C MET A 43 -14.66 2.16 -0.77
N ILE A 44 -14.64 1.01 -0.08
CA ILE A 44 -13.43 0.31 0.31
C ILE A 44 -13.24 -0.87 -0.64
N ILE A 45 -12.06 -0.98 -1.24
CA ILE A 45 -11.59 -2.18 -1.92
C ILE A 45 -10.59 -2.83 -0.98
N ASP A 46 -10.96 -3.97 -0.39
CA ASP A 46 -10.17 -4.69 0.59
C ASP A 46 -9.95 -6.13 0.15
N LEU A 47 -8.75 -6.43 -0.32
CA LEU A 47 -8.40 -7.74 -0.84
C LEU A 47 -7.86 -8.70 0.23
N GLY A 48 -7.83 -8.26 1.49
CA GLY A 48 -7.25 -8.99 2.61
C GLY A 48 -8.02 -10.26 2.95
N ILE A 49 -7.27 -11.31 3.27
CA ILE A 49 -7.78 -12.60 3.74
C ILE A 49 -7.47 -12.68 5.22
N ASP A 50 -8.52 -12.65 6.04
CA ASP A 50 -8.40 -12.77 7.49
C ASP A 50 -7.96 -14.20 7.86
N VAL A 51 -6.76 -14.30 8.43
CA VAL A 51 -6.16 -15.55 8.92
C VAL A 51 -5.92 -15.51 10.42
N THR A 52 -6.62 -14.62 11.14
CA THR A 52 -6.48 -14.42 12.58
C THR A 52 -6.68 -15.74 13.35
N THR A 53 -7.66 -16.55 12.93
CA THR A 53 -8.01 -17.82 13.57
C THR A 53 -7.28 -19.03 13.00
N HIS A 54 -6.26 -18.83 12.15
CA HIS A 54 -5.45 -19.94 11.65
C HIS A 54 -4.72 -20.66 12.80
N ASP A 55 -4.34 -21.93 12.57
CA ASP A 55 -3.60 -22.71 13.57
C ASP A 55 -2.14 -22.24 13.61
N TRP A 56 -1.88 -21.28 14.49
CA TRP A 56 -0.56 -20.73 14.74
C TRP A 56 0.17 -21.51 15.84
N GLU A 57 1.38 -21.97 15.54
CA GLU A 57 2.39 -22.37 16.53
C GLU A 57 2.99 -21.10 17.17
N LYS A 58 2.95 -21.02 18.50
CA LYS A 58 3.26 -19.79 19.25
C LYS A 58 4.45 -20.02 20.15
N GLN A 59 5.51 -19.23 19.97
CA GLN A 59 6.69 -19.23 20.82
C GLN A 59 7.03 -17.79 21.22
N GLY A 60 6.51 -17.35 22.36
CA GLY A 60 6.63 -15.96 22.79
C GLY A 60 5.97 -15.01 21.78
N ASP A 61 6.75 -14.08 21.26
CA ASP A 61 6.38 -13.10 20.23
C ASP A 61 6.67 -13.59 18.79
N VAL A 62 7.14 -14.83 18.61
CA VAL A 62 7.32 -15.45 17.29
C VAL A 62 6.20 -16.46 17.04
N TRP A 63 5.50 -16.27 15.93
CA TRP A 63 4.38 -17.11 15.52
C TRP A 63 4.70 -17.75 14.16
N ALA A 64 4.27 -19.00 13.98
CA ALA A 64 4.43 -19.73 12.72
C ALA A 64 3.14 -20.46 12.35
N SER A 65 2.80 -20.52 11.06
CA SER A 65 1.66 -21.32 10.60
C SER A 65 1.97 -22.82 10.74
N ARG A 66 0.96 -23.63 11.06
CA ARG A 66 1.07 -25.09 10.99
C ARG A 66 0.87 -25.56 9.55
N GLY A 67 1.95 -25.48 8.77
CA GLY A 67 1.96 -25.82 7.35
C GLY A 67 1.77 -24.59 6.45
N PRO A 68 1.96 -24.75 5.13
CA PRO A 68 1.77 -23.70 4.15
C PRO A 68 0.28 -23.36 3.95
N PHE A 69 0.04 -22.17 3.41
CA PHE A 69 -1.27 -21.80 2.86
C PHE A 69 -1.33 -22.26 1.40
N ASP A 70 -2.18 -23.24 1.07
CA ASP A 70 -2.23 -23.90 -0.25
C ASP A 70 -2.30 -22.96 -1.47
N LYS A 71 -2.90 -21.77 -1.30
CA LYS A 71 -3.06 -20.78 -2.37
C LYS A 71 -2.11 -19.59 -2.25
N HIS A 72 -1.30 -19.51 -1.21
CA HIS A 72 -0.42 -18.38 -0.91
C HIS A 72 1.01 -18.89 -0.71
N PRO A 73 1.72 -19.19 -1.82
CA PRO A 73 3.09 -19.68 -1.75
C PRO A 73 4.03 -18.61 -1.18
N ALA A 74 5.24 -19.04 -0.84
CA ALA A 74 6.30 -18.14 -0.39
C ALA A 74 6.57 -17.03 -1.41
N VAL A 75 6.73 -15.81 -0.90
CA VAL A 75 7.06 -14.64 -1.72
C VAL A 75 8.58 -14.47 -1.74
N GLU A 76 9.19 -14.79 -2.88
CA GLU A 76 10.63 -14.64 -3.09
C GLU A 76 11.03 -13.21 -3.48
N ASP A 77 10.08 -12.46 -4.03
CA ASP A 77 10.19 -11.03 -4.28
C ASP A 77 9.96 -10.24 -2.98
N VAL A 78 11.05 -10.08 -2.23
CA VAL A 78 11.04 -9.42 -0.92
C VAL A 78 10.86 -7.91 -0.97
N GLN A 79 10.56 -7.34 -2.15
CA GLN A 79 10.18 -5.95 -2.26
C GLN A 79 8.88 -5.69 -1.49
N ARG A 80 7.91 -6.60 -1.58
CA ARG A 80 6.58 -6.48 -0.99
C ARG A 80 6.42 -7.21 0.34
N SER A 81 5.45 -6.77 1.13
CA SER A 81 4.96 -7.50 2.30
C SER A 81 4.04 -8.66 1.89
N ALA A 82 4.01 -9.72 2.71
CA ALA A 82 3.14 -10.88 2.50
C ALA A 82 2.24 -11.17 3.71
N LEU A 83 2.22 -10.29 4.72
CA LEU A 83 1.44 -10.44 5.94
C LEU A 83 1.22 -9.06 6.56
N PHE A 84 0.02 -8.81 7.07
CA PHE A 84 -0.30 -7.60 7.84
C PHE A 84 -0.81 -7.98 9.23
N ILE A 85 -0.41 -7.18 10.22
CA ILE A 85 -0.93 -7.25 11.59
C ILE A 85 -1.70 -5.96 11.86
N GLU A 86 -3.03 -6.05 11.87
CA GLU A 86 -3.91 -4.89 11.64
C GLU A 86 -3.48 -4.18 10.35
N GLU A 87 -3.12 -2.90 10.42
CA GLU A 87 -2.63 -2.13 9.29
C GLU A 87 -1.14 -2.41 8.99
N VAL A 88 -0.38 -2.94 9.95
CA VAL A 88 1.09 -2.93 9.92
C VAL A 88 1.64 -3.99 8.95
N PRO A 89 2.38 -3.61 7.90
CA PRO A 89 2.99 -4.55 6.97
C PRO A 89 4.22 -5.21 7.61
N MET A 90 4.36 -6.51 7.41
CA MET A 90 5.49 -7.28 7.90
C MET A 90 6.61 -7.31 6.86
N ARG A 91 7.85 -7.00 7.27
CA ARG A 91 9.01 -7.00 6.37
C ARG A 91 9.53 -8.42 6.16
N ILE A 92 9.60 -8.88 4.90
CA ILE A 92 10.24 -10.15 4.57
C ILE A 92 11.77 -9.98 4.68
N MET A 93 12.42 -10.81 5.48
CA MET A 93 13.85 -10.69 5.75
C MET A 93 14.69 -11.80 5.11
N ARG A 94 15.69 -11.38 4.33
CA ARG A 94 16.67 -12.26 3.69
C ARG A 94 17.95 -12.35 4.51
N ASP A 95 18.47 -13.55 4.67
CA ASP A 95 19.82 -13.79 5.15
C ASP A 95 20.81 -13.73 3.99
N ARG A 96 21.24 -12.50 3.67
CA ARG A 96 22.21 -12.24 2.58
C ARG A 96 23.54 -12.96 2.79
N THR A 97 23.93 -13.21 4.03
CA THR A 97 25.16 -13.92 4.36
C THR A 97 25.02 -15.39 4.00
N ALA A 98 23.94 -16.04 4.43
CA ALA A 98 23.64 -17.42 4.09
C ALA A 98 23.46 -17.59 2.57
N GLU A 99 22.76 -16.67 1.89
CA GLU A 99 22.62 -16.67 0.43
C GLU A 99 23.98 -16.70 -0.26
N LYS A 100 24.89 -15.80 0.14
CA LYS A 100 26.25 -15.74 -0.42
C LYS A 100 27.04 -17.01 -0.12
N GLN A 101 26.92 -17.57 1.08
CA GLN A 101 27.61 -18.80 1.49
C GLN A 101 27.08 -20.05 0.77
N SER A 102 25.82 -20.05 0.34
CA SER A 102 25.25 -21.17 -0.41
C SER A 102 25.92 -21.39 -1.78
N GLY A 103 26.50 -20.33 -2.37
CA GLY A 103 27.08 -20.37 -3.71
C GLY A 103 26.06 -20.51 -4.85
N GLU A 104 24.77 -20.60 -4.54
CA GLU A 104 23.69 -20.76 -5.52
C GLU A 104 23.17 -19.38 -5.96
N LYS A 105 23.42 -19.03 -7.22
CA LYS A 105 22.99 -17.74 -7.78
C LYS A 105 21.45 -17.65 -7.76
N GLY A 106 20.94 -16.61 -7.11
CA GLY A 106 19.50 -16.31 -7.07
C GLY A 106 18.73 -17.05 -5.98
N LYS A 107 19.37 -17.94 -5.21
CA LYS A 107 18.73 -18.58 -4.06
C LYS A 107 18.33 -17.53 -3.03
N VAL A 108 17.08 -17.59 -2.58
CA VAL A 108 16.58 -16.78 -1.47
C VAL A 108 16.66 -17.62 -0.20
N ILE A 109 17.30 -17.08 0.83
CA ILE A 109 17.34 -17.69 2.15
C ILE A 109 16.77 -16.67 3.13
N PHE A 110 15.77 -17.07 3.91
CA PHE A 110 15.12 -16.21 4.90
C PHE A 110 15.86 -16.26 6.25
N VAL A 111 15.81 -15.15 6.98
CA VAL A 111 16.35 -15.06 8.34
C VAL A 111 15.57 -16.01 9.26
N ALA A 112 16.27 -16.84 10.04
CA ALA A 112 15.64 -17.80 10.93
C ALA A 112 14.67 -17.13 11.95
N PRO A 113 13.58 -17.80 12.36
CA PRO A 113 12.54 -17.22 13.21
C PRO A 113 13.08 -16.55 14.49
N GLU A 114 14.05 -17.18 15.15
CA GLU A 114 14.70 -16.70 16.38
C GLU A 114 15.49 -15.39 16.18
N ALA A 115 15.96 -15.12 14.97
CA ALA A 115 16.76 -13.94 14.63
C ALA A 115 15.93 -12.77 14.08
N LEU A 116 14.64 -12.99 13.80
CA LEU A 116 13.74 -11.91 13.38
C LEU A 116 13.70 -10.79 14.43
N GLN A 117 13.64 -9.55 13.98
CA GLN A 117 13.29 -8.38 14.79
C GLN A 117 11.77 -8.15 14.76
N PRO A 118 11.20 -7.39 15.72
CA PRO A 118 9.78 -7.07 15.71
C PRO A 118 9.32 -6.47 14.37
N GLY A 119 8.20 -6.93 13.82
CA GLY A 119 7.69 -6.47 12.52
C GLY A 119 8.30 -7.17 11.31
N GLN A 120 9.08 -8.24 11.51
CA GLN A 120 9.70 -9.01 10.44
C GLN A 120 9.05 -10.38 10.26
N MET A 121 9.19 -10.95 9.07
CA MET A 121 8.69 -12.27 8.69
C MET A 121 9.64 -13.02 7.75
N GLY A 122 9.35 -14.30 7.56
CA GLY A 122 9.99 -15.16 6.56
C GLY A 122 9.14 -16.41 6.29
N PHE A 123 9.68 -17.30 5.46
CA PHE A 123 9.04 -18.55 5.08
C PHE A 123 9.94 -19.74 5.42
N LYS A 124 9.34 -20.84 5.91
CA LYS A 124 10.00 -22.14 6.05
C LYS A 124 10.14 -22.78 4.66
N ALA A 125 10.98 -23.81 4.55
CA ALA A 125 11.19 -24.53 3.28
C ALA A 125 9.93 -25.19 2.71
N ASP A 126 8.95 -25.53 3.57
CA ASP A 126 7.66 -26.08 3.16
C ASP A 126 6.62 -25.00 2.77
N GLY A 127 6.99 -23.72 2.83
CA GLY A 127 6.11 -22.59 2.55
C GLY A 127 5.33 -22.07 3.75
N SER A 128 5.48 -22.65 4.95
CA SER A 128 4.87 -22.11 6.17
C SER A 128 5.39 -20.71 6.47
N ILE A 129 4.51 -19.81 6.91
CA ILE A 129 4.86 -18.45 7.30
C ILE A 129 5.34 -18.43 8.74
N TYR A 130 6.35 -17.62 9.05
CA TYR A 130 6.65 -17.23 10.41
C TYR A 130 6.93 -15.73 10.50
N PHE A 131 6.62 -15.14 11.64
CA PHE A 131 6.81 -13.73 11.89
C PHE A 131 7.04 -13.44 13.37
N ARG A 132 7.64 -12.28 13.66
CA ARG A 132 7.73 -11.73 15.00
C ARG A 132 6.80 -10.55 15.15
N TRP A 133 5.93 -10.56 16.14
CA TRP A 133 4.95 -9.50 16.40
C TRP A 133 5.58 -8.10 16.36
N PRO A 134 4.94 -7.10 15.73
CA PRO A 134 5.40 -5.71 15.77
C PRO A 134 5.49 -5.20 17.21
N ALA A 135 6.44 -4.29 17.45
CA ALA A 135 6.58 -3.66 18.76
C ALA A 135 5.27 -2.98 19.19
N GLY A 136 4.84 -3.22 20.43
CA GLY A 136 3.60 -2.64 20.98
C GLY A 136 2.30 -3.30 20.51
N LYS A 137 2.33 -4.27 19.58
CA LYS A 137 1.17 -5.09 19.22
C LYS A 137 1.19 -6.40 20.00
N THR A 138 0.07 -6.76 20.60
CA THR A 138 -0.08 -8.02 21.34
C THR A 138 -1.02 -8.99 20.62
N PRO A 139 -0.73 -10.29 20.65
CA PRO A 139 -1.48 -11.26 19.86
C PRO A 139 -2.96 -11.46 20.20
N SER A 140 -3.43 -11.01 21.37
CA SER A 140 -4.80 -11.26 21.82
C SER A 140 -5.85 -10.31 21.23
N THR A 141 -5.44 -9.24 20.54
CA THR A 141 -6.36 -8.18 20.09
C THR A 141 -6.26 -7.82 18.63
N ALA A 142 -5.21 -8.27 17.93
CA ALA A 142 -4.91 -7.84 16.58
C ALA A 142 -5.33 -8.87 15.54
N LYS A 143 -5.89 -8.38 14.42
CA LYS A 143 -6.18 -9.19 13.24
C LYS A 143 -4.94 -9.45 12.41
N ILE A 144 -4.94 -10.57 11.70
CA ILE A 144 -3.85 -10.99 10.82
C ILE A 144 -4.43 -11.16 9.42
N TYR A 145 -3.83 -10.49 8.45
CA TYR A 145 -4.27 -10.54 7.06
C TYR A 145 -3.17 -11.05 6.14
N LEU A 146 -3.53 -11.94 5.22
CA LEU A 146 -2.73 -12.20 4.02
C LEU A 146 -3.26 -11.36 2.86
N PRO A 147 -2.39 -10.82 1.99
CA PRO A 147 -2.82 -10.35 0.69
C PRO A 147 -3.29 -11.51 -0.20
N PRO A 148 -4.06 -11.24 -1.27
CA PRO A 148 -4.40 -12.26 -2.27
C PRO A 148 -3.13 -12.84 -2.93
N ALA A 149 -3.24 -14.02 -3.51
CA ALA A 149 -2.12 -14.61 -4.25
C ALA A 149 -1.81 -13.82 -5.54
N GLY A 150 -0.57 -13.94 -6.03
CA GLY A 150 -0.13 -13.27 -7.26
C GLY A 150 0.23 -11.80 -7.04
N LEU A 151 -0.12 -10.94 -8.00
CA LEU A 151 0.23 -9.51 -8.04
C LEU A 151 -1.02 -8.63 -8.17
N ALA A 152 -2.10 -8.99 -7.47
CA ALA A 152 -3.34 -8.24 -7.56
C ALA A 152 -3.20 -6.86 -6.89
N SER A 153 -3.41 -5.80 -7.65
CA SER A 153 -3.61 -4.42 -7.17
C SER A 153 -5.10 -4.17 -6.86
N CYS A 154 -5.41 -3.25 -5.93
CA CYS A 154 -6.81 -2.88 -5.65
C CYS A 154 -7.45 -2.15 -6.84
N VAL A 155 -6.78 -1.11 -7.36
CA VAL A 155 -7.23 -0.31 -8.50
C VAL A 155 -6.17 -0.33 -9.60
N ASN A 156 -6.57 -0.72 -10.81
CA ASN A 156 -5.74 -0.64 -12.01
C ASN A 156 -6.33 0.40 -12.96
N ILE A 157 -5.56 1.43 -13.32
CA ILE A 157 -6.00 2.49 -14.25
C ILE A 157 -5.38 2.23 -15.62
N ALA A 158 -6.22 1.82 -16.57
CA ALA A 158 -5.81 1.38 -17.90
C ALA A 158 -6.21 2.37 -19.02
N CYS A 159 -6.57 3.60 -18.68
CA CYS A 159 -7.01 4.64 -19.61
C CYS A 159 -6.39 6.00 -19.28
N SER A 160 -6.59 7.00 -20.15
CA SER A 160 -6.18 8.40 -19.94
C SER A 160 -7.38 9.30 -19.62
N TYR A 161 -7.13 10.48 -19.08
CA TYR A 161 -8.13 11.50 -18.78
C TYR A 161 -9.23 10.98 -17.86
N LEU A 162 -8.82 10.51 -16.68
CA LEU A 162 -9.70 9.92 -15.67
C LEU A 162 -9.41 10.56 -14.31
N THR A 163 -10.47 11.03 -13.66
CA THR A 163 -10.46 11.36 -12.23
C THR A 163 -11.07 10.20 -11.45
N VAL A 164 -10.31 9.65 -10.49
CA VAL A 164 -10.77 8.65 -9.53
C VAL A 164 -10.85 9.31 -8.16
N LYS A 165 -11.98 9.19 -7.46
CA LYS A 165 -12.12 9.80 -6.14
C LYS A 165 -12.90 8.99 -5.12
N ASN A 166 -12.63 9.26 -3.85
CA ASN A 166 -13.36 8.68 -2.71
C ASN A 166 -13.28 7.14 -2.65
N ILE A 167 -12.08 6.57 -2.83
CA ILE A 167 -11.81 5.14 -2.69
C ILE A 167 -10.75 4.91 -1.62
N THR A 168 -10.97 3.92 -0.77
CA THR A 168 -9.92 3.32 0.08
C THR A 168 -9.49 1.99 -0.52
N ALA A 169 -8.21 1.82 -0.79
CA ALA A 169 -7.59 0.60 -1.33
C ALA A 169 -6.71 -0.04 -0.25
N GLN A 170 -6.98 -1.31 0.09
CA GLN A 170 -6.24 -2.01 1.14
C GLN A 170 -6.00 -3.50 0.88
N HIS A 171 -4.90 -4.00 1.45
CA HIS A 171 -4.49 -5.40 1.45
C HIS A 171 -4.33 -6.02 0.06
N ALA A 172 -3.98 -5.22 -0.95
CA ALA A 172 -3.51 -5.74 -2.23
C ALA A 172 -2.23 -6.57 -2.06
N ALA A 173 -1.98 -7.52 -2.98
CA ALA A 173 -0.67 -8.19 -3.04
C ALA A 173 0.38 -7.30 -3.71
N ASN A 174 -0.07 -6.45 -4.63
CA ASN A 174 0.71 -5.44 -5.29
C ASN A 174 0.27 -4.06 -4.76
N ASP A 175 -0.11 -3.13 -5.64
CA ASP A 175 -0.36 -1.75 -5.23
C ASP A 175 -1.81 -1.47 -4.81
N GLY A 176 -2.00 -0.40 -4.05
CA GLY A 176 -3.33 0.19 -3.86
C GLY A 176 -3.88 0.75 -5.18
N PHE A 177 -3.10 1.61 -5.85
CA PHE A 177 -3.39 2.19 -7.15
C PHE A 177 -2.20 1.97 -8.09
N ASN A 178 -2.41 1.13 -9.10
CA ASN A 178 -1.38 0.75 -10.07
C ASN A 178 -1.68 1.39 -11.43
N ILE A 179 -0.74 2.17 -11.96
CA ILE A 179 -0.85 2.85 -13.24
C ILE A 179 0.40 2.58 -14.09
N HIS A 180 0.20 1.93 -15.24
CA HIS A 180 1.25 1.60 -16.20
C HIS A 180 0.95 2.12 -17.61
N GLY A 181 2.03 2.29 -18.37
CA GLY A 181 2.08 2.56 -19.79
C GLY A 181 2.06 4.05 -20.10
N ASN A 182 1.41 4.40 -21.22
CA ASN A 182 1.17 5.77 -21.61
C ASN A 182 -0.22 6.20 -21.15
N ARG A 183 -0.29 6.81 -19.96
CA ARG A 183 -1.52 7.30 -19.33
C ARG A 183 -1.32 8.76 -18.94
N VAL A 184 -2.15 9.65 -19.46
CA VAL A 184 -2.03 11.09 -19.19
C VAL A 184 -3.33 11.64 -18.64
N GLY A 185 -3.26 12.77 -17.92
CA GLY A 185 -4.44 13.39 -17.32
C GLY A 185 -5.11 12.49 -16.27
N ILE A 186 -4.32 11.70 -15.54
CA ILE A 186 -4.82 10.90 -14.42
C ILE A 186 -4.91 11.79 -13.19
N ARG A 187 -6.01 11.68 -12.46
CA ARG A 187 -6.19 12.43 -11.22
C ARG A 187 -6.79 11.53 -10.14
N LEU A 188 -6.11 11.44 -9.01
CA LEU A 188 -6.59 10.75 -7.82
C LEU A 188 -6.97 11.80 -6.77
N GLU A 189 -8.23 11.86 -6.35
CA GLU A 189 -8.70 12.84 -5.36
C GLU A 189 -9.32 12.18 -4.14
N ASN A 190 -8.90 12.57 -2.94
CA ASN A 190 -9.48 12.03 -1.70
C ASN A 190 -9.48 10.49 -1.70
N VAL A 191 -8.34 9.90 -2.09
CA VAL A 191 -8.14 8.45 -2.07
C VAL A 191 -7.27 8.07 -0.88
N LYS A 192 -7.42 6.83 -0.43
CA LYS A 192 -6.59 6.25 0.61
C LYS A 192 -5.95 4.97 0.10
N ALA A 193 -4.63 4.86 0.21
CA ALA A 193 -3.89 3.65 -0.12
C ALA A 193 -3.21 3.13 1.15
N LEU A 194 -3.87 2.16 1.79
CA LEU A 194 -3.54 1.71 3.14
C LEU A 194 -3.16 0.23 3.12
N SER A 195 -2.05 -0.15 3.72
CA SER A 195 -1.74 -1.58 3.95
C SER A 195 -1.74 -2.43 2.69
N ASN A 196 -1.17 -1.94 1.59
CA ASN A 196 -0.97 -2.72 0.36
C ASN A 196 0.39 -3.42 0.39
N GLY A 197 0.51 -4.56 -0.31
CA GLY A 197 1.67 -5.43 -0.28
C GLY A 197 2.92 -4.73 -0.81
N ASP A 198 2.77 -4.05 -1.95
CA ASP A 198 3.83 -3.24 -2.55
C ASP A 198 3.57 -1.76 -2.26
N GLU A 199 3.46 -0.90 -3.27
CA GLU A 199 3.22 0.53 -3.04
C GLU A 199 1.76 0.86 -2.73
N GLY A 200 1.52 1.99 -2.07
CA GLY A 200 0.17 2.54 -1.99
C GLY A 200 -0.30 3.05 -3.36
N ILE A 201 0.54 3.84 -4.03
CA ILE A 201 0.29 4.41 -5.35
C ILE A 201 1.57 4.30 -6.17
N SER A 202 1.47 3.87 -7.43
CA SER A 202 2.60 3.81 -8.34
C SER A 202 2.28 4.34 -9.74
N ALA A 203 3.25 5.04 -10.33
CA ALA A 203 3.22 5.52 -11.69
C ALA A 203 4.46 5.05 -12.46
N HIS A 204 4.24 4.26 -13.51
CA HIS A 204 5.32 3.66 -14.29
C HIS A 204 5.37 4.21 -15.71
N GLU A 205 6.49 3.94 -16.40
CA GLU A 205 6.72 4.32 -17.80
C GLU A 205 6.52 5.81 -18.11
N THR A 206 5.39 6.22 -18.69
CA THR A 206 5.17 7.61 -19.15
C THR A 206 3.93 8.24 -18.52
N VAL A 207 3.50 7.71 -17.38
CA VAL A 207 2.32 8.16 -16.66
C VAL A 207 2.43 9.63 -16.25
N GLN A 208 1.36 10.38 -16.47
CA GLN A 208 1.18 11.74 -15.95
C GLN A 208 -0.02 11.79 -15.02
N MET A 209 0.24 12.08 -13.73
CA MET A 209 -0.75 11.91 -12.67
C MET A 209 -0.68 13.01 -11.61
N ASP A 210 -1.85 13.50 -11.21
CA ASP A 210 -2.03 14.35 -10.04
C ASP A 210 -2.70 13.56 -8.91
N VAL A 211 -2.17 13.66 -7.70
CA VAL A 211 -2.75 13.08 -6.48
C VAL A 211 -3.03 14.18 -5.48
N VAL A 212 -4.28 14.30 -5.02
CA VAL A 212 -4.72 15.44 -4.22
C VAL A 212 -5.58 15.02 -3.03
N ASN A 213 -5.30 15.58 -1.85
CA ASN A 213 -6.05 15.34 -0.61
C ASN A 213 -6.10 13.86 -0.19
N SER A 214 -4.99 13.14 -0.37
CA SER A 214 -4.95 11.67 -0.23
C SER A 214 -4.06 11.20 0.90
N GLU A 215 -4.33 10.00 1.41
CA GLU A 215 -3.58 9.36 2.49
C GLU A 215 -2.88 8.10 1.97
N ILE A 216 -1.57 7.98 2.19
CA ILE A 216 -0.76 6.84 1.74
C ILE A 216 0.02 6.30 2.93
N ALA A 217 -0.41 5.17 3.47
CA ALA A 217 0.09 4.69 4.74
C ALA A 217 0.20 3.17 4.87
N TRP A 218 1.14 2.73 5.70
CA TRP A 218 1.34 1.33 6.04
C TRP A 218 1.55 0.39 4.84
N ASN A 219 2.03 0.90 3.70
CA ASN A 219 2.29 0.07 2.53
C ASN A 219 3.61 -0.69 2.68
N GLY A 220 3.64 -1.92 2.16
CA GLY A 220 4.64 -2.94 2.43
C GLY A 220 5.87 -2.89 1.53
N SER A 221 5.88 -2.05 0.49
CA SER A 221 7.03 -1.88 -0.39
C SER A 221 8.27 -1.42 0.36
N SER A 222 9.38 -2.08 0.06
CA SER A 222 10.72 -1.66 0.48
C SER A 222 11.20 -0.37 -0.19
N ALA A 223 10.60 0.04 -1.32
CA ALA A 223 10.87 1.32 -1.97
C ALA A 223 10.13 2.46 -1.24
N GLY A 224 8.82 2.35 -1.03
CA GLY A 224 8.08 3.35 -0.27
C GLY A 224 6.56 3.26 -0.35
N GLY A 225 5.88 4.25 0.26
CA GLY A 225 4.43 4.41 0.10
C GLY A 225 4.04 4.76 -1.33
N VAL A 226 4.90 5.51 -2.01
CA VAL A 226 4.80 5.84 -3.43
C VAL A 226 6.07 5.38 -4.16
N ALA A 227 5.92 4.82 -5.35
CA ALA A 227 7.01 4.61 -6.30
C ALA A 227 6.61 5.10 -7.68
N ASP A 228 7.16 6.24 -8.10
CA ASP A 228 7.00 6.75 -9.45
C ASP A 228 8.34 6.65 -10.16
N VAL A 229 8.36 5.96 -11.30
CA VAL A 229 9.59 5.53 -11.96
C VAL A 229 9.54 5.82 -13.47
N ASN A 230 10.68 5.64 -14.14
CA ASN A 230 10.87 5.90 -15.57
C ASN A 230 10.58 7.37 -15.96
N ASP A 231 9.89 7.59 -17.08
CA ASP A 231 9.56 8.91 -17.61
C ASP A 231 8.25 9.49 -17.05
N SER A 232 7.80 8.99 -15.89
CA SER A 232 6.58 9.47 -15.24
C SER A 232 6.71 10.91 -14.73
N ILE A 233 5.59 11.63 -14.75
CA ILE A 233 5.49 13.00 -14.25
C ILE A 233 4.35 13.08 -13.26
N THR A 234 4.65 13.32 -12.00
CA THR A 234 3.63 13.25 -10.95
C THR A 234 3.62 14.47 -10.04
N ILE A 235 2.43 14.84 -9.57
CA ILE A 235 2.22 15.93 -8.63
C ILE A 235 1.40 15.42 -7.45
N TYR A 236 1.94 15.53 -6.26
CA TYR A 236 1.25 15.25 -5.01
C TYR A 236 0.94 16.57 -4.30
N THR A 237 -0.33 16.83 -4.00
CA THR A 237 -0.77 18.05 -3.33
C THR A 237 -1.64 17.76 -2.12
N ASN A 238 -1.27 18.31 -0.96
CA ASN A 238 -2.03 18.14 0.28
C ASN A 238 -2.25 16.66 0.63
N CYS A 239 -1.21 15.83 0.49
CA CYS A 239 -1.25 14.42 0.83
C CYS A 239 -0.58 14.16 2.18
N GLU A 240 -1.05 13.14 2.89
CA GLU A 240 -0.47 12.65 4.14
C GLU A 240 0.17 11.29 3.90
N LEU A 241 1.44 11.13 4.29
CA LEU A 241 2.19 9.90 4.12
C LEU A 241 2.86 9.48 5.42
N HIS A 242 2.60 8.25 5.85
CA HIS A 242 3.16 7.78 7.12
C HIS A 242 3.23 6.27 7.25
N HIS A 243 4.14 5.81 8.11
CA HIS A 243 4.24 4.40 8.52
C HIS A 243 4.44 3.39 7.37
N ASN A 244 4.85 3.85 6.17
CA ASN A 244 5.18 2.95 5.06
C ASN A 244 6.49 2.23 5.36
N LEU A 245 6.70 1.05 4.81
CA LEU A 245 7.87 0.23 5.10
C LEU A 245 9.18 0.83 4.52
N GLY A 246 9.11 1.42 3.32
CA GLY A 246 10.21 2.12 2.64
C GLY A 246 10.30 3.62 2.96
N ALA A 247 10.49 4.46 1.94
CA ALA A 247 10.35 5.92 2.04
C ALA A 247 8.86 6.35 1.99
N ALA A 248 8.53 7.63 2.24
CA ALA A 248 7.20 8.13 1.88
C ALA A 248 7.05 8.17 0.35
N PHE A 249 8.04 8.73 -0.33
CA PHE A 249 8.14 8.73 -1.79
C PHE A 249 9.45 8.10 -2.26
N SER A 250 9.38 7.25 -3.28
CA SER A 250 10.52 6.84 -4.10
C SER A 250 10.30 7.35 -5.51
N PHE A 251 11.20 8.22 -5.97
CA PHE A 251 11.13 8.82 -7.30
C PHE A 251 12.35 8.42 -8.11
N ALA A 252 12.12 7.95 -9.34
CA ALA A 252 13.16 7.64 -10.30
C ALA A 252 12.80 8.19 -11.69
N GLY A 253 13.81 8.69 -12.40
CA GLY A 253 13.69 9.15 -13.79
C GLY A 253 13.31 10.62 -13.94
N LYS A 254 12.08 10.97 -14.33
CA LYS A 254 11.79 12.32 -14.88
C LYS A 254 11.54 13.43 -13.84
N SER A 255 10.29 13.82 -13.59
CA SER A 255 9.99 15.05 -12.82
C SER A 255 8.78 14.89 -11.93
N HIS A 256 8.93 15.24 -10.66
CA HIS A 256 7.89 15.11 -9.65
C HIS A 256 7.77 16.41 -8.84
N ARG A 257 6.59 16.66 -8.30
CA ARG A 257 6.35 17.78 -7.40
C ARG A 257 5.56 17.33 -6.18
N VAL A 258 5.99 17.76 -5.00
CA VAL A 258 5.33 17.47 -3.72
C VAL A 258 5.01 18.79 -3.04
N THR A 259 3.73 19.11 -2.88
CA THR A 259 3.26 20.43 -2.44
C THR A 259 2.29 20.31 -1.26
N HIS A 260 2.55 21.01 -0.16
CA HIS A 260 1.72 21.00 1.05
C HIS A 260 1.48 19.59 1.63
N CYS A 261 2.40 18.64 1.40
CA CYS A 261 2.26 17.30 1.96
C CYS A 261 2.79 17.23 3.39
N LEU A 262 2.19 16.36 4.19
CA LEU A 262 2.66 16.01 5.53
C LEU A 262 3.25 14.59 5.50
N ILE A 263 4.52 14.47 5.88
CA ILE A 263 5.19 13.19 6.05
C ILE A 263 5.50 13.01 7.54
N HIS A 264 5.05 11.92 8.16
CA HIS A 264 5.36 11.64 9.57
C HIS A 264 5.51 10.16 9.85
N HIS A 265 6.16 9.82 10.97
CA HIS A 265 6.36 8.41 11.38
C HIS A 265 6.94 7.56 10.24
N GLN A 266 7.86 8.18 9.50
CA GLN A 266 8.48 7.63 8.31
C GLN A 266 9.99 7.76 8.47
N ALA A 267 10.72 6.65 8.31
CA ALA A 267 12.18 6.65 8.46
C ALA A 267 12.89 7.52 7.40
N LYS A 268 12.28 7.67 6.23
CA LYS A 268 12.79 8.45 5.10
C LYS A 268 11.65 9.15 4.38
N ASP A 269 11.77 10.45 4.15
CA ASP A 269 10.80 11.25 3.39
C ASP A 269 10.82 10.89 1.91
N ILE A 270 11.87 11.27 1.19
CA ILE A 270 11.97 11.12 -0.26
C ILE A 270 13.26 10.37 -0.59
N ASP A 271 13.13 9.28 -1.33
CA ASP A 271 14.22 8.58 -1.99
C ASP A 271 14.28 9.01 -3.45
N LEU A 272 15.41 9.59 -3.85
CA LEU A 272 15.66 9.99 -5.24
C LEU A 272 16.66 9.02 -5.86
N ARG A 273 16.27 8.47 -7.00
CA ARG A 273 17.09 7.57 -7.82
C ARG A 273 17.21 8.14 -9.22
N GLU A 274 18.26 7.71 -9.92
CA GLU A 274 18.53 8.12 -11.30
C GLU A 274 18.61 9.66 -11.42
N ASP A 275 18.02 10.25 -12.46
CA ASP A 275 18.03 11.69 -12.74
C ASP A 275 16.73 12.41 -12.31
N ALA A 276 15.97 11.81 -11.39
CA ALA A 276 14.70 12.34 -10.89
C ALA A 276 14.84 13.77 -10.37
N LYS A 277 14.04 14.67 -10.95
CA LYS A 277 13.90 16.05 -10.49
C LYS A 277 12.69 16.16 -9.58
N VAL A 278 12.90 16.69 -8.37
CA VAL A 278 11.80 16.85 -7.42
C VAL A 278 11.76 18.27 -6.90
N GLU A 279 10.60 18.89 -7.08
CA GLU A 279 10.27 20.17 -6.47
C GLU A 279 9.42 19.95 -5.21
N GLN A 280 9.87 20.50 -4.09
CA GLN A 280 9.13 20.46 -2.83
C GLN A 280 8.69 21.87 -2.45
N VAL A 281 7.39 22.06 -2.18
CA VAL A 281 6.81 23.36 -1.83
C VAL A 281 5.95 23.20 -0.58
N ASN A 282 6.33 23.85 0.52
CA ASN A 282 5.59 23.82 1.79
C ASN A 282 5.27 22.40 2.30
N THR A 283 6.15 21.42 2.00
CA THR A 283 6.04 20.05 2.48
C THR A 283 6.74 19.92 3.83
N GLU A 284 6.08 19.28 4.79
CA GLU A 284 6.59 19.09 6.15
C GLU A 284 6.96 17.62 6.38
N TRP A 285 8.19 17.36 6.86
CA TRP A 285 8.58 16.04 7.36
C TRP A 285 8.83 16.07 8.87
N ARG A 286 7.98 15.36 9.61
CA ARG A 286 8.10 15.12 11.05
C ARG A 286 8.78 13.78 11.28
N LYS A 287 10.07 13.83 11.59
CA LYS A 287 10.87 12.63 11.86
C LYS A 287 10.28 11.83 13.05
N PRO A 288 10.32 10.48 12.99
CA PRO A 288 9.91 9.62 14.10
C PRO A 288 10.80 9.77 15.34
#